data_AF-A0A7Z1GX88-F1
#
_entry.id   AF-A0A7Z1GX88-F1
#
_cell.length_a   1.000
_cell.length_b   1.000
_cell.length_c   1.000
_cell.angle_alpha   90.00
_cell.angle_beta   90.00
_cell.angle_gamma   90.00
#
_symmetry.space_group_name_H-M   'P 1'
#
loop_
_entity.id
_entity.type
_entity.pdbx_description
1 polymer ?
#
loop_
_entity_poly.entity_id
_entity_poly.type
_entity_poly.pdbx_seq_one_letter_code
_entity_poly.pdbx_strand_id
1 'polypeptide(L)'
;MSIRIAVIGAGIMGEDHARIIAQDLPGATLHVVCDASPERAKLIADRYGAADVSTDPLFTLSRSDVDAIIIASPDETHAVLTMAAIDAGKPALCEKPLSQSPDQCLAVIDKEASRGRQFVQLGFMRRFDPSYREMKSALSDGVIGRAVMMHNFHRNVEAPANFSGQMAISNSAPHEFDVARHVLDTEYVAISVFQPTHTSKDGVGAPVFMVLETREGHLVNIEINNNAHYGYDVRGELVGELGSVQLASPVHARFNTCLQGFERYAADWRPRFADAYRLQNKAFVEFITTGRFPVHAASAWDGYCAAIVAQAGIEALNQRRRVVLPTLEAPPLYRSREGATS
;
A
#
# COMPACT_ATOMS: atom_id res chain seq x y z
N MET A 1 -10.59 16.53 -21.67
CA MET A 1 -11.68 15.57 -21.39
C MET A 1 -11.45 15.02 -19.99
N SER A 2 -12.51 14.79 -19.20
CA SER A 2 -12.36 14.19 -17.86
C SER A 2 -12.19 12.67 -17.99
N ILE A 3 -11.33 12.08 -17.16
CA ILE A 3 -11.09 10.63 -17.13
C ILE A 3 -12.26 9.95 -16.39
N ARG A 4 -12.97 9.04 -17.06
CA ARG A 4 -14.11 8.32 -16.49
C ARG A 4 -13.63 7.07 -15.75
N ILE A 5 -13.68 7.10 -14.42
CA ILE A 5 -13.14 6.04 -13.58
C ILE A 5 -14.27 5.18 -13.05
N ALA A 6 -14.12 3.86 -13.15
CA ALA A 6 -14.97 2.92 -12.42
C ALA A 6 -14.28 2.48 -11.12
N VAL A 7 -15.03 2.39 -10.02
CA VAL A 7 -14.57 1.80 -8.76
C VAL A 7 -15.23 0.45 -8.59
N ILE A 8 -14.44 -0.62 -8.50
CA ILE A 8 -14.89 -1.99 -8.26
C ILE A 8 -14.61 -2.33 -6.79
N GLY A 9 -15.68 -2.54 -6.02
CA GLY A 9 -15.68 -2.66 -4.57
C GLY A 9 -16.24 -1.40 -3.91
N ALA A 10 -17.34 -1.55 -3.17
CA ALA A 10 -18.04 -0.48 -2.43
C ALA A 10 -17.87 -0.65 -0.91
N GLY A 11 -16.70 -1.14 -0.48
CA GLY A 11 -16.29 -1.18 0.92
C GLY A 11 -15.68 0.14 1.40
N ILE A 12 -15.03 0.11 2.57
CA ILE A 12 -14.41 1.30 3.19
C ILE A 12 -13.45 2.03 2.23
N MET A 13 -12.55 1.28 1.58
CA MET A 13 -11.57 1.87 0.67
C MET A 13 -12.18 2.31 -0.65
N GLY A 14 -13.10 1.52 -1.22
CA GLY A 14 -13.83 1.91 -2.43
C GLY A 14 -14.62 3.21 -2.26
N GLU A 15 -15.25 3.38 -1.09
CA GLU A 15 -15.90 4.65 -0.73
C GLU A 15 -14.93 5.82 -0.65
N ASP A 16 -13.77 5.64 -0.02
CA ASP A 16 -12.78 6.72 0.10
C ASP A 16 -12.19 7.10 -1.28
N HIS A 17 -11.93 6.12 -2.16
CA HIS A 17 -11.56 6.41 -3.55
C HIS A 17 -12.66 7.16 -4.30
N ALA A 18 -13.93 6.72 -4.19
CA ALA A 18 -15.05 7.40 -4.82
C ALA A 18 -15.18 8.86 -4.34
N ARG A 19 -15.01 9.09 -3.04
CA ARG A 19 -14.95 10.42 -2.43
C ARG A 19 -13.81 11.27 -3.02
N ILE A 20 -12.59 10.73 -3.05
CA ILE A 20 -11.41 11.43 -3.59
C ILE A 20 -11.64 11.81 -5.07
N ILE A 21 -12.15 10.90 -5.88
CA ILE A 21 -12.44 11.18 -7.29
C ILE A 21 -13.45 12.32 -7.41
N ALA A 22 -14.54 12.27 -6.65
CA ALA A 22 -15.61 13.26 -6.74
C ALA A 22 -15.23 14.64 -6.20
N GLN A 23 -14.37 14.71 -5.18
CA GLN A 23 -14.11 15.94 -4.43
C GLN A 23 -12.72 16.55 -4.68
N ASP A 24 -11.72 15.71 -4.96
CA ASP A 24 -10.31 16.11 -4.92
C ASP A 24 -9.62 16.05 -6.31
N LEU A 25 -10.26 15.47 -7.33
CA LEU A 25 -9.67 15.22 -8.66
C LEU A 25 -10.42 15.92 -9.81
N PRO A 26 -10.19 17.22 -10.07
CA PRO A 26 -10.90 17.98 -11.12
C PRO A 26 -10.68 17.49 -12.57
N GLY A 27 -9.82 16.50 -12.79
CA GLY A 27 -9.57 15.86 -14.09
C GLY A 27 -10.17 14.46 -14.24
N ALA A 28 -10.92 13.99 -13.24
CA ALA A 28 -11.57 12.68 -13.26
C ALA A 28 -13.05 12.79 -12.87
N THR A 29 -13.84 11.81 -13.27
CA THR A 29 -15.23 11.64 -12.84
C THR A 29 -15.44 10.22 -12.37
N LEU A 30 -16.15 10.06 -11.24
CA LEU A 30 -16.66 8.77 -10.81
C LEU A 30 -17.76 8.36 -11.79
N HIS A 31 -17.51 7.36 -12.61
CA HIS A 31 -18.41 6.98 -13.70
C HIS A 31 -19.30 5.80 -13.31
N VAL A 32 -18.70 4.74 -12.78
CA VAL A 32 -19.42 3.54 -12.34
C VAL A 32 -18.95 3.15 -10.95
N VAL A 33 -19.88 2.86 -10.04
CA VAL A 33 -19.58 2.10 -8.83
C VAL A 33 -20.07 0.68 -9.02
N CYS A 34 -19.17 -0.29 -8.89
CA CYS A 34 -19.46 -1.71 -9.04
C CYS A 34 -19.27 -2.45 -7.73
N ASP A 35 -20.29 -3.19 -7.27
CA ASP A 35 -20.18 -4.05 -6.10
C ASP A 35 -21.20 -5.19 -6.15
N ALA A 36 -20.88 -6.35 -5.56
CA ALA A 36 -21.80 -7.48 -5.50
C ALA A 36 -23.13 -7.14 -4.77
N SER A 37 -23.10 -6.18 -3.83
CA SER A 37 -24.31 -5.58 -3.25
C SER A 37 -24.72 -4.36 -4.07
N PRO A 38 -25.85 -4.43 -4.81
CA PRO A 38 -26.37 -3.28 -5.54
C PRO A 38 -26.71 -2.11 -4.61
N GLU A 39 -27.10 -2.38 -3.36
CA GLU A 39 -27.42 -1.36 -2.36
C GLU A 39 -26.17 -0.55 -1.98
N ARG A 40 -25.03 -1.21 -1.74
CA ARG A 40 -23.77 -0.53 -1.44
C ARG A 40 -23.29 0.30 -2.63
N ALA A 41 -23.32 -0.28 -3.83
CA ALA A 41 -22.94 0.44 -5.04
C ALA A 41 -23.80 1.70 -5.23
N LYS A 42 -25.13 1.56 -5.10
CA LYS A 42 -26.08 2.67 -5.18
C LYS A 42 -25.84 3.74 -4.12
N LEU A 43 -25.60 3.35 -2.87
CA LEU A 43 -25.35 4.30 -1.79
C LEU A 43 -24.15 5.21 -2.08
N ILE A 44 -23.03 4.64 -2.54
CA ILE A 44 -21.83 5.39 -2.87
C ILE A 44 -22.04 6.23 -4.13
N ALA A 45 -22.69 5.66 -5.15
CA ALA A 45 -23.01 6.37 -6.38
C ALA A 45 -23.88 7.61 -6.13
N ASP A 46 -24.96 7.48 -5.35
CA ASP A 46 -25.84 8.59 -5.01
C ASP A 46 -25.12 9.65 -4.16
N ARG A 47 -24.24 9.22 -3.24
CA ARG A 47 -23.49 10.11 -2.34
C ARG A 47 -22.44 10.95 -3.07
N TYR A 48 -21.76 10.37 -4.05
CA TYR A 48 -20.62 11.00 -4.73
C TYR A 48 -20.86 11.32 -6.21
N GLY A 49 -22.09 11.11 -6.69
CA GLY A 49 -22.51 11.51 -8.04
C GLY A 49 -21.97 10.62 -9.15
N ALA A 50 -21.90 9.30 -8.95
CA ALA A 50 -21.55 8.39 -10.04
C ALA A 50 -22.63 8.38 -11.12
N ALA A 51 -22.24 8.26 -12.39
CA ALA A 51 -23.18 8.23 -13.50
C ALA A 51 -24.02 6.94 -13.55
N ASP A 52 -23.47 5.82 -13.06
CA ASP A 52 -24.12 4.52 -13.12
C ASP A 52 -23.62 3.57 -11.99
N VAL A 53 -24.32 2.45 -11.81
CA VAL A 53 -23.95 1.37 -10.91
C VAL A 53 -23.92 0.02 -11.64
N SER A 54 -23.11 -0.90 -11.15
CA SER A 54 -23.04 -2.27 -11.67
C SER A 54 -22.89 -3.28 -10.54
N THR A 55 -23.28 -4.53 -10.82
CA THR A 55 -22.98 -5.68 -9.95
C THR A 55 -22.02 -6.66 -10.60
N ASP A 56 -21.67 -6.46 -11.87
CA ASP A 56 -20.75 -7.30 -12.63
C ASP A 56 -19.44 -6.54 -12.90
N PRO A 57 -18.32 -6.97 -12.29
CA PRO A 57 -17.04 -6.32 -12.49
C PRO A 57 -16.49 -6.53 -13.90
N LEU A 58 -16.71 -7.69 -14.53
CA LEU A 58 -16.23 -7.98 -15.90
C LEU A 58 -17.01 -7.16 -16.93
N PHE A 59 -18.32 -7.03 -16.76
CA PHE A 59 -19.11 -6.10 -17.57
C PHE A 59 -18.58 -4.66 -17.43
N THR A 60 -18.36 -4.20 -16.19
CA THR A 60 -17.82 -2.86 -15.91
C THR A 60 -16.47 -2.63 -16.60
N LEU A 61 -15.58 -3.64 -16.56
CA LEU A 61 -14.29 -3.61 -17.23
C LEU A 61 -14.41 -3.53 -18.76
N SER A 62 -15.43 -4.14 -19.36
CA SER A 62 -15.65 -4.13 -20.82
C SER A 62 -16.27 -2.85 -21.37
N ARG A 63 -16.83 -1.99 -20.51
CA ARG A 63 -17.56 -0.77 -20.91
C ARG A 63 -16.69 0.22 -21.69
N SER A 64 -17.11 0.64 -22.88
CA SER A 64 -16.39 1.65 -23.68
C SER A 64 -16.47 3.07 -23.10
N ASP A 65 -17.38 3.29 -22.15
CA ASP A 65 -17.54 4.57 -21.45
C ASP A 65 -16.75 4.68 -20.14
N VAL A 66 -15.88 3.72 -19.85
CA VAL A 66 -14.96 3.71 -18.70
C VAL A 66 -13.52 3.71 -19.21
N ASP A 67 -12.71 4.68 -18.76
CA ASP A 67 -11.33 4.88 -19.21
C ASP A 67 -10.30 4.17 -18.32
N ALA A 68 -10.58 4.06 -17.01
CA ALA A 68 -9.69 3.45 -16.02
C ALA A 68 -10.47 2.85 -14.85
N ILE A 69 -9.79 2.01 -14.06
CA ILE A 69 -10.39 1.21 -12.99
C ILE A 69 -9.66 1.44 -11.67
N ILE A 70 -10.40 1.55 -10.59
CA ILE A 70 -9.89 1.36 -9.23
C ILE A 70 -10.46 0.06 -8.70
N ILE A 71 -9.59 -0.86 -8.27
CA ILE A 71 -9.96 -2.16 -7.71
C ILE A 71 -9.76 -2.07 -6.20
N ALA A 72 -10.87 -2.04 -5.46
CA ALA A 72 -10.95 -1.99 -4.00
C ALA A 72 -11.98 -3.02 -3.48
N SER A 73 -12.06 -4.16 -4.19
CA SER A 73 -12.90 -5.32 -3.89
C SER A 73 -12.21 -6.24 -2.86
N PRO A 74 -12.76 -7.41 -2.49
CA PRO A 74 -12.06 -8.33 -1.60
C PRO A 74 -10.69 -8.76 -2.16
N ASP A 75 -9.67 -8.84 -1.30
CA ASP A 75 -8.26 -9.09 -1.65
C ASP A 75 -8.07 -10.26 -2.63
N GLU A 76 -8.83 -11.36 -2.47
CA GLU A 76 -8.74 -12.56 -3.32
C GLU A 76 -9.12 -12.33 -4.79
N THR A 77 -9.82 -11.22 -5.08
CA THR A 77 -10.26 -10.86 -6.44
C THR A 77 -9.28 -9.96 -7.18
N HIS A 78 -8.32 -9.34 -6.46
CA HIS A 78 -7.46 -8.28 -6.99
C HIS A 78 -6.66 -8.70 -8.22
N ALA A 79 -5.90 -9.80 -8.15
CA ALA A 79 -5.08 -10.26 -9.27
C ALA A 79 -5.92 -10.59 -10.51
N VAL A 80 -7.06 -11.26 -10.34
CA VAL A 80 -7.96 -11.66 -11.44
C VAL A 80 -8.55 -10.42 -12.12
N LEU A 81 -9.07 -9.47 -11.34
CA LEU A 81 -9.64 -8.23 -11.87
C LEU A 81 -8.57 -7.33 -12.50
N THR A 82 -7.36 -7.35 -11.95
CA THR A 82 -6.22 -6.61 -12.51
C THR A 82 -5.83 -7.17 -13.88
N MET A 83 -5.72 -8.49 -14.04
CA MET A 83 -5.48 -9.11 -15.34
C MET A 83 -6.59 -8.81 -16.34
N ALA A 84 -7.86 -8.81 -15.89
CA ALA A 84 -9.00 -8.46 -16.73
C ALA A 84 -8.99 -6.98 -17.17
N ALA A 85 -8.53 -6.06 -16.32
CA ALA A 85 -8.32 -4.66 -16.68
C ALA A 85 -7.22 -4.50 -17.75
N ILE A 86 -6.11 -5.23 -17.60
CA ILE A 86 -5.03 -5.27 -18.59
C ILE A 86 -5.56 -5.81 -19.94
N ASP A 87 -6.42 -6.84 -19.91
CA ASP A 87 -7.04 -7.38 -21.12
C ASP A 87 -7.98 -6.41 -21.83
N ALA A 88 -8.73 -5.63 -21.05
CA ALA A 88 -9.55 -4.54 -21.57
C ALA A 88 -8.71 -3.32 -22.04
N GLY A 89 -7.39 -3.34 -21.83
CA GLY A 89 -6.50 -2.23 -22.17
C GLY A 89 -6.67 -1.01 -21.25
N LYS A 90 -7.19 -1.21 -20.04
CA LYS A 90 -7.50 -0.13 -19.09
C LYS A 90 -6.46 -0.06 -17.98
N PRO A 91 -5.86 1.10 -17.70
CA PRO A 91 -5.04 1.28 -16.51
C PRO A 91 -5.85 1.01 -15.24
N ALA A 92 -5.20 0.42 -14.24
CA ALA A 92 -5.81 0.07 -12.97
C ALA A 92 -4.99 0.61 -11.79
N LEU A 93 -5.69 1.17 -10.81
CA LEU A 93 -5.18 1.35 -9.45
C LEU A 93 -5.75 0.19 -8.62
N CYS A 94 -4.91 -0.76 -8.26
CA CYS A 94 -5.32 -1.88 -7.43
C CYS A 94 -4.96 -1.58 -5.98
N GLU A 95 -5.91 -1.68 -5.04
CA GLU A 95 -5.58 -1.66 -3.62
C GLU A 95 -4.67 -2.84 -3.25
N LYS A 96 -3.93 -2.69 -2.15
CA LYS A 96 -3.07 -3.76 -1.65
C LYS A 96 -3.92 -4.85 -0.98
N PRO A 97 -3.47 -6.12 -0.99
CA PRO A 97 -2.33 -6.63 -1.74
C PRO A 97 -2.68 -6.84 -3.23
N LEU A 98 -1.69 -6.92 -4.11
CA LEU A 98 -1.96 -7.40 -5.48
C LEU A 98 -2.47 -8.85 -5.44
N SER A 99 -1.79 -9.69 -4.66
CA SER A 99 -2.23 -10.98 -4.18
C SER A 99 -1.36 -11.40 -2.98
N GLN A 100 -1.88 -12.28 -2.14
CA GLN A 100 -1.08 -13.00 -1.13
C GLN A 100 -0.27 -14.15 -1.74
N SER A 101 -0.57 -14.57 -2.98
CA SER A 101 0.18 -15.57 -3.74
C SER A 101 1.19 -14.89 -4.66
N PRO A 102 2.51 -15.11 -4.46
CA PRO A 102 3.52 -14.59 -5.38
C PRO A 102 3.32 -15.04 -6.84
N ASP A 103 2.83 -16.26 -7.04
CA ASP A 103 2.54 -16.79 -8.39
C ASP A 103 1.45 -16.00 -9.11
N GLN A 104 0.41 -15.54 -8.38
CA GLN A 104 -0.61 -14.67 -8.96
C GLN A 104 -0.07 -13.26 -9.26
N CYS A 105 0.85 -12.75 -8.44
CA CYS A 105 1.54 -11.49 -8.75
C CYS A 105 2.41 -11.64 -10.02
N LEU A 106 3.11 -12.76 -10.18
CA LEU A 106 3.88 -13.07 -11.40
C LEU A 106 2.97 -13.16 -12.63
N ALA A 107 1.79 -13.77 -12.52
CA ALA A 107 0.83 -13.82 -13.62
C ALA A 107 0.40 -12.42 -14.10
N VAL A 108 0.21 -11.47 -13.18
CA VAL A 108 -0.06 -10.05 -13.51
C VAL A 108 1.15 -9.41 -14.20
N ILE A 109 2.35 -9.64 -13.69
CA ILE A 109 3.61 -9.14 -14.27
C ILE A 109 3.81 -9.64 -15.71
N ASP A 110 3.64 -10.94 -15.93
CA ASP A 110 3.74 -11.56 -17.26
C ASP A 110 2.69 -10.99 -18.21
N LYS A 111 1.50 -10.66 -17.69
CA LYS A 111 0.45 -10.00 -18.45
C LYS A 111 0.85 -8.60 -18.90
N GLU A 112 1.37 -7.75 -18.01
CA GLU A 112 1.87 -6.42 -18.38
C GLU A 112 3.04 -6.52 -19.38
N ALA A 113 3.95 -7.48 -19.17
CA ALA A 113 5.05 -7.75 -20.09
C ALA A 113 4.57 -8.15 -21.49
N SER A 114 3.54 -9.01 -21.59
CA SER A 114 2.93 -9.40 -22.87
C SER A 114 2.30 -8.23 -23.64
N ARG A 115 1.91 -7.16 -22.93
CA ARG A 115 1.38 -5.91 -23.51
C ARG A 115 2.47 -4.86 -23.74
N GLY A 116 3.70 -5.11 -23.30
CA GLY A 116 4.85 -4.22 -23.49
C GLY A 116 4.80 -2.91 -22.72
N ARG A 117 3.93 -2.78 -21.71
CA ARG A 117 3.82 -1.59 -20.86
C ARG A 117 3.21 -1.91 -19.50
N GLN A 118 3.47 -1.05 -18.53
CA GLN A 118 2.75 -1.07 -17.25
C GLN A 118 1.32 -0.52 -17.46
N PHE A 119 0.39 -1.10 -16.70
CA PHE A 119 -1.03 -0.77 -16.57
C PHE A 119 -1.42 -0.55 -15.11
N VAL A 120 -0.69 -1.13 -14.16
CA VAL A 120 -1.11 -1.28 -12.77
C VAL A 120 -0.28 -0.42 -11.86
N GLN A 121 -0.93 0.55 -11.24
CA GLN A 121 -0.46 1.20 -10.03
C GLN A 121 -1.00 0.42 -8.82
N LEU A 122 -0.15 0.02 -7.90
CA LEU A 122 -0.53 -0.68 -6.68
C LEU A 122 -0.70 0.32 -5.51
N GLY A 123 -1.70 0.09 -4.67
CA GLY A 123 -2.18 0.95 -3.58
C GLY A 123 -1.27 1.01 -2.35
N PHE A 124 0.05 1.05 -2.52
CA PHE A 124 0.98 1.33 -1.44
C PHE A 124 1.12 2.85 -1.23
N MET A 125 0.05 3.43 -0.67
CA MET A 125 -0.09 4.89 -0.50
C MET A 125 1.03 5.54 0.31
N ARG A 126 1.74 4.80 1.17
CA ARG A 126 2.81 5.36 1.99
C ARG A 126 3.96 5.95 1.18
N ARG A 127 4.19 5.51 -0.05
CA ARG A 127 5.17 6.14 -0.96
C ARG A 127 4.78 7.58 -1.34
N PHE A 128 3.50 7.94 -1.20
CA PHE A 128 2.97 9.28 -1.45
C PHE A 128 2.85 10.16 -0.20
N ASP A 129 3.12 9.61 0.98
CA ASP A 129 3.18 10.40 2.22
C ASP A 129 4.38 11.37 2.16
N PRO A 130 4.18 12.68 2.42
CA PRO A 130 5.25 13.67 2.32
C PRO A 130 6.47 13.36 3.20
N SER A 131 6.27 12.82 4.42
CA SER A 131 7.39 12.50 5.31
C SER A 131 8.23 11.33 4.78
N TYR A 132 7.61 10.30 4.20
CA TYR A 132 8.36 9.22 3.55
C TYR A 132 9.09 9.68 2.29
N ARG A 133 8.51 10.61 1.51
CA ARG A 133 9.20 11.21 0.35
C ARG A 133 10.40 12.03 0.77
N GLU A 134 10.26 12.87 1.79
CA GLU A 134 11.38 13.64 2.37
C GLU A 134 12.45 12.73 2.95
N MET A 135 12.05 11.63 3.60
CA MET A 135 12.98 10.61 4.11
C MET A 135 13.80 9.98 2.98
N LYS A 136 13.17 9.61 1.85
CA LYS A 136 13.90 9.10 0.66
C LYS A 136 14.82 10.17 0.07
N SER A 137 14.35 11.42 -0.07
CA SER A 137 15.17 12.51 -0.58
C SER A 137 16.37 12.81 0.31
N ALA A 138 16.20 12.85 1.63
CA ALA A 138 17.30 13.08 2.57
C ALA A 138 18.40 12.02 2.48
N LEU A 139 18.03 10.77 2.16
CA LEU A 139 18.99 9.70 1.86
C LEU A 139 19.66 9.92 0.50
N SER A 140 18.89 10.13 -0.57
CA SER A 140 19.45 10.28 -1.93
C SER A 140 20.34 11.52 -2.07
N ASP A 141 20.01 12.59 -1.35
CA ASP A 141 20.72 13.87 -1.37
C ASP A 141 21.92 13.86 -0.42
N GLY A 142 22.15 12.77 0.32
CA GLY A 142 23.27 12.59 1.23
C GLY A 142 23.18 13.40 2.53
N VAL A 143 22.03 13.98 2.87
CA VAL A 143 21.80 14.82 4.06
C VAL A 143 22.12 14.07 5.35
N ILE A 144 21.79 12.78 5.41
CA ILE A 144 22.04 11.91 6.57
C ILE A 144 23.21 10.94 6.38
N GLY A 145 24.01 11.08 5.31
CA GLY A 145 25.05 10.12 4.95
C GLY A 145 24.49 8.79 4.45
N ARG A 146 25.23 7.68 4.60
CA ARG A 146 24.72 6.35 4.24
C ARG A 146 23.68 5.88 5.25
N ALA A 147 22.65 5.18 4.78
CA ALA A 147 21.69 4.52 5.66
C ALA A 147 22.37 3.41 6.48
N VAL A 148 21.94 3.24 7.72
CA VAL A 148 22.44 2.20 8.64
C VAL A 148 21.28 1.34 9.11
N MET A 149 20.21 1.99 9.61
CA MET A 149 19.05 1.31 10.18
C MET A 149 17.75 2.04 9.83
N MET A 150 16.64 1.31 9.81
CA MET A 150 15.31 1.90 9.73
C MET A 150 14.38 1.27 10.78
N HIS A 151 13.76 2.11 11.59
CA HIS A 151 12.84 1.73 12.64
C HIS A 151 11.40 1.99 12.21
N ASN A 152 10.51 1.02 12.33
CA ASN A 152 9.11 1.15 11.95
C ASN A 152 8.17 0.64 13.04
N PHE A 153 7.10 1.39 13.28
CA PHE A 153 6.03 1.04 14.21
C PHE A 153 4.69 1.18 13.50
N HIS A 154 3.88 0.13 13.53
CA HIS A 154 2.54 0.10 12.97
C HIS A 154 1.56 -0.41 14.03
N ARG A 155 0.68 0.47 14.48
CA ARG A 155 -0.25 0.16 15.54
C ARG A 155 -1.67 0.46 15.13
N ASN A 156 -2.56 -0.49 15.38
CA ASN A 156 -4.00 -0.32 15.20
C ASN A 156 -4.69 -0.35 16.56
N VAL A 157 -5.89 0.23 16.61
CA VAL A 157 -6.70 0.26 17.84
C VAL A 157 -7.04 -1.16 18.28
N GLU A 158 -7.66 -1.93 17.39
CA GLU A 158 -8.15 -3.27 17.66
C GLU A 158 -8.26 -4.06 16.35
N ALA A 159 -8.02 -5.36 16.42
CA ALA A 159 -8.17 -6.30 15.33
C ALA A 159 -9.38 -7.22 15.55
N PRO A 160 -9.90 -7.89 14.50
CA PRO A 160 -10.86 -8.97 14.67
C PRO A 160 -10.36 -10.05 15.65
N ALA A 161 -11.27 -10.70 16.37
CA ALA A 161 -10.92 -11.62 17.46
C ALA A 161 -9.99 -12.78 17.07
N ASN A 162 -10.00 -13.20 15.79
CA ASN A 162 -9.17 -14.28 15.25
C ASN A 162 -7.89 -13.78 14.54
N PHE A 163 -7.54 -12.50 14.67
CA PHE A 163 -6.40 -11.91 13.98
C PHE A 163 -5.08 -12.44 14.57
N SER A 164 -4.36 -13.25 13.78
CA SER A 164 -3.12 -13.92 14.21
C SER A 164 -1.87 -13.11 13.86
N GLY A 165 -0.72 -13.50 14.43
CA GLY A 165 0.58 -12.95 14.02
C GLY A 165 0.89 -13.17 12.53
N GLN A 166 0.42 -14.27 11.93
CA GLN A 166 0.54 -14.48 10.48
C GLN A 166 -0.28 -13.45 9.70
N MET A 167 -1.50 -13.12 10.16
CA MET A 167 -2.33 -12.07 9.55
C MET A 167 -1.71 -10.67 9.72
N ALA A 168 -1.01 -10.42 10.83
CA ALA A 168 -0.24 -9.18 11.00
C ALA A 168 0.84 -9.05 9.91
N ILE A 169 1.53 -10.15 9.59
CA ILE A 169 2.56 -10.22 8.55
C ILE A 169 1.96 -10.12 7.14
N SER A 170 0.85 -10.81 6.85
CA SER A 170 0.27 -10.84 5.50
C SER A 170 -0.60 -9.64 5.17
N ASN A 171 -1.22 -8.99 6.15
CA ASN A 171 -2.26 -7.97 5.90
C ASN A 171 -1.83 -6.56 6.30
N SER A 172 -0.99 -6.43 7.34
CA SER A 172 -0.56 -5.11 7.88
C SER A 172 0.87 -4.76 7.45
N ALA A 173 1.82 -5.66 7.68
CA ALA A 173 3.24 -5.47 7.38
C ALA A 173 3.60 -5.21 5.90
N PRO A 174 2.79 -5.58 4.87
CA PRO A 174 3.15 -5.26 3.49
C PRO A 174 3.33 -3.76 3.22
N HIS A 175 2.66 -2.88 4.00
CA HIS A 175 2.93 -1.44 3.90
C HIS A 175 4.35 -1.08 4.31
N GLU A 176 4.88 -1.70 5.37
CA GLU A 176 6.26 -1.51 5.81
C GLU A 176 7.27 -2.21 4.90
N PHE A 177 6.97 -3.43 4.43
CA PHE A 177 7.82 -4.13 3.46
C PHE A 177 8.01 -3.31 2.18
N ASP A 178 6.93 -2.70 1.70
CA ASP A 178 6.99 -1.85 0.52
C ASP A 178 7.75 -0.54 0.79
N VAL A 179 7.34 0.23 1.80
CA VAL A 179 7.85 1.60 1.96
C VAL A 179 9.31 1.62 2.42
N ALA A 180 9.74 0.69 3.26
CA ALA A 180 11.15 0.63 3.69
C ALA A 180 12.05 0.19 2.53
N ARG A 181 11.62 -0.79 1.72
CA ARG A 181 12.30 -1.16 0.46
C ARG A 181 12.39 0.03 -0.49
N HIS A 182 11.32 0.79 -0.65
CA HIS A 182 11.27 1.98 -1.50
C HIS A 182 12.18 3.10 -1.02
N VAL A 183 12.15 3.44 0.28
CA VAL A 183 12.98 4.51 0.86
C VAL A 183 14.46 4.17 0.74
N LEU A 184 14.84 2.94 1.11
CA LEU A 184 16.24 2.49 1.11
C LEU A 184 16.77 2.13 -0.29
N ASP A 185 15.91 2.02 -1.29
CA ASP A 185 16.26 1.66 -2.67
C ASP A 185 17.05 0.34 -2.77
N THR A 186 16.54 -0.69 -2.08
CA THR A 186 17.26 -1.95 -1.83
C THR A 186 16.35 -3.17 -2.00
N GLU A 187 16.92 -4.36 -1.91
CA GLU A 187 16.20 -5.62 -1.73
C GLU A 187 16.50 -6.24 -0.36
N TYR A 188 15.51 -6.94 0.21
CA TYR A 188 15.71 -7.75 1.39
C TYR A 188 16.40 -9.08 1.07
N VAL A 189 17.31 -9.52 1.94
CA VAL A 189 18.04 -10.79 1.81
C VAL A 189 17.69 -11.78 2.92
N ALA A 190 17.19 -11.32 4.06
CA ALA A 190 16.70 -12.18 5.12
C ALA A 190 15.65 -11.51 6.00
N ILE A 191 14.86 -12.33 6.69
CA ILE A 191 13.91 -11.92 7.71
C ILE A 191 13.97 -12.85 8.92
N SER A 192 13.89 -12.28 10.12
CA SER A 192 13.66 -12.98 11.38
C SER A 192 12.41 -12.40 12.06
N VAL A 193 11.58 -13.25 12.66
CA VAL A 193 10.30 -12.83 13.26
C VAL A 193 10.20 -13.31 14.70
N PHE A 194 9.74 -12.42 15.57
CA PHE A 194 9.61 -12.63 17.00
C PHE A 194 8.20 -12.24 17.45
N GLN A 195 7.68 -12.95 18.46
CA GLN A 195 6.36 -12.69 19.03
C GLN A 195 6.44 -12.78 20.56
N PRO A 196 5.87 -11.83 21.33
CA PRO A 196 5.88 -11.89 22.78
C PRO A 196 5.06 -13.06 23.33
N THR A 197 5.65 -13.84 24.23
CA THR A 197 5.08 -15.09 24.76
C THR A 197 3.98 -14.90 25.82
N HIS A 198 3.86 -13.71 26.42
CA HIS A 198 2.92 -13.43 27.51
C HIS A 198 1.61 -12.77 27.05
N THR A 199 1.47 -12.47 25.76
CA THR A 199 0.34 -11.65 25.26
C THR A 199 -0.89 -12.47 24.88
N SER A 200 -0.74 -13.75 24.54
CA SER A 200 -1.84 -14.70 24.40
C SER A 200 -1.34 -16.15 24.39
N LYS A 201 -2.18 -17.11 24.83
CA LYS A 201 -1.82 -18.54 24.90
C LYS A 201 -1.56 -19.15 23.51
N ASP A 202 -2.30 -18.69 22.51
CA ASP A 202 -2.27 -19.25 21.14
C ASP A 202 -1.64 -18.27 20.12
N GLY A 203 -1.07 -17.16 20.60
CA GLY A 203 -0.46 -16.13 19.76
C GLY A 203 -1.45 -15.24 19.00
N VAL A 204 -2.75 -15.48 19.10
CA VAL A 204 -3.81 -14.61 18.56
C VAL A 204 -3.75 -13.24 19.24
N GLY A 205 -3.83 -12.17 18.45
CA GLY A 205 -3.78 -10.78 18.92
C GLY A 205 -2.42 -10.30 19.44
N ALA A 206 -1.41 -11.18 19.48
CA ALA A 206 -0.06 -10.82 19.88
C ALA A 206 0.64 -9.98 18.81
N PRO A 207 1.40 -8.94 19.18
CA PRO A 207 2.17 -8.16 18.22
C PRO A 207 3.32 -8.98 17.65
N VAL A 208 3.75 -8.66 16.43
CA VAL A 208 4.93 -9.26 15.80
C VAL A 208 6.04 -8.21 15.68
N PHE A 209 7.27 -8.65 15.93
CA PHE A 209 8.47 -7.85 15.72
C PHE A 209 9.33 -8.56 14.68
N MET A 210 9.64 -7.88 13.59
CA MET A 210 10.40 -8.42 12.49
C MET A 210 11.72 -7.65 12.36
N VAL A 211 12.78 -8.37 12.02
CA VAL A 211 14.08 -7.80 11.64
C VAL A 211 14.41 -8.28 10.24
N LEU A 212 14.57 -7.34 9.31
CA LEU A 212 14.93 -7.58 7.93
C LEU A 212 16.35 -7.10 7.68
N GLU A 213 17.09 -7.88 6.90
CA GLU A 213 18.42 -7.55 6.43
C GLU A 213 18.34 -7.20 4.95
N THR A 214 19.04 -6.16 4.52
CA THR A 214 19.05 -5.73 3.12
C THR A 214 20.34 -6.13 2.40
N ARG A 215 20.35 -6.06 1.06
CA ARG A 215 21.52 -6.39 0.23
C ARG A 215 22.75 -5.54 0.57
N GLU A 216 22.55 -4.27 0.87
CA GLU A 216 23.58 -3.31 1.25
C GLU A 216 23.95 -3.38 2.74
N GLY A 217 23.36 -4.33 3.48
CA GLY A 217 23.69 -4.58 4.90
C GLY A 217 22.94 -3.69 5.89
N HIS A 218 21.88 -2.98 5.47
CA HIS A 218 21.03 -2.23 6.40
C HIS A 218 20.20 -3.20 7.25
N LEU A 219 19.87 -2.77 8.48
CA LEU A 219 18.92 -3.47 9.35
C LEU A 219 17.61 -2.69 9.46
N VAL A 220 16.50 -3.36 9.18
CA VAL A 220 15.16 -2.76 9.27
C VAL A 220 14.35 -3.52 10.31
N ASN A 221 13.87 -2.85 11.36
CA ASN A 221 12.89 -3.46 12.25
C ASN A 221 11.48 -2.93 11.99
N ILE A 222 10.52 -3.83 12.12
CA ILE A 222 9.10 -3.55 11.96
C ILE A 222 8.36 -4.14 13.15
N GLU A 223 7.77 -3.27 13.97
CA GLU A 223 6.80 -3.65 14.99
C GLU A 223 5.38 -3.52 14.41
N ILE A 224 4.59 -4.59 14.44
CA ILE A 224 3.16 -4.55 14.16
C ILE A 224 2.40 -4.92 15.43
N ASN A 225 1.56 -4.02 15.92
CA ASN A 225 0.62 -4.29 17.02
C ASN A 225 -0.80 -3.88 16.63
N ASN A 226 -1.63 -4.85 16.26
CA ASN A 226 -3.01 -4.55 15.85
C ASN A 226 -3.99 -4.34 17.01
N ASN A 227 -3.55 -4.47 18.28
CA ASN A 227 -4.36 -4.30 19.48
C ASN A 227 -3.68 -3.32 20.45
N ALA A 228 -3.28 -2.15 19.95
CA ALA A 228 -2.64 -1.13 20.77
C ALA A 228 -3.63 -0.38 21.68
N HIS A 229 -4.93 -0.48 21.40
CA HIS A 229 -6.07 0.11 22.11
C HIS A 229 -6.13 1.65 22.15
N TYR A 230 -5.01 2.36 22.14
CA TYR A 230 -4.98 3.82 22.29
C TYR A 230 -5.29 4.58 20.99
N GLY A 231 -5.08 3.97 19.83
CA GLY A 231 -5.15 4.68 18.55
C GLY A 231 -4.54 3.93 17.37
N TYR A 232 -4.78 4.47 16.17
CA TYR A 232 -3.99 4.20 14.99
C TYR A 232 -2.73 5.07 15.00
N ASP A 233 -1.56 4.44 14.93
CA ASP A 233 -0.27 5.12 15.06
C ASP A 233 0.79 4.45 14.18
N VAL A 234 1.35 5.24 13.25
CA VAL A 234 2.43 4.81 12.37
C VAL A 234 3.60 5.76 12.52
N ARG A 235 4.75 5.20 12.88
CA ARG A 235 6.01 5.93 13.06
C ARG A 235 7.11 5.26 12.27
N GLY A 236 8.07 6.05 11.83
CA GLY A 236 9.21 5.61 11.06
C GLY A 236 10.40 6.51 11.33
N GLU A 237 11.59 5.95 11.45
CA GLU A 237 12.85 6.67 11.53
C GLU A 237 13.89 6.00 10.64
N LEU A 238 14.51 6.76 9.75
CA LEU A 238 15.68 6.35 8.99
C LEU A 238 16.92 6.94 9.65
N VAL A 239 17.83 6.07 10.08
CA VAL A 239 19.09 6.43 10.72
C VAL A 239 20.21 6.29 9.70
N GLY A 240 20.93 7.38 9.49
CA GLY A 240 22.15 7.42 8.69
C GLY A 240 23.38 7.78 9.51
N GLU A 241 24.55 7.74 8.88
CA GLU A 241 25.84 8.01 9.52
C GLU A 241 26.00 9.44 10.06
N LEU A 242 25.28 10.40 9.47
CA LEU A 242 25.40 11.82 9.79
C LEU A 242 24.15 12.40 10.48
N GLY A 243 23.09 11.60 10.67
CA GLY A 243 21.84 12.05 11.29
C GLY A 243 20.69 11.08 11.06
N SER A 244 19.48 11.49 11.43
CA SER A 244 18.25 10.72 11.15
C SER A 244 17.13 11.60 10.62
N VAL A 245 16.19 10.97 9.90
CA VAL A 245 14.91 11.58 9.50
C VAL A 245 13.80 10.70 10.04
N GLN A 246 12.80 11.30 10.68
CA GLN A 246 11.66 10.57 11.24
C GLN A 246 10.34 11.11 10.69
N LEU A 247 9.32 10.28 10.64
CA LEU A 247 7.97 10.71 10.29
C LEU A 247 7.47 11.73 11.31
N ALA A 248 6.86 12.81 10.83
CA ALA A 248 6.15 13.74 11.70
C ALA A 248 4.85 13.10 12.21
N SER A 249 4.52 13.36 13.48
CA SER A 249 3.17 13.12 13.99
C SER A 249 2.19 14.01 13.21
N PRO A 250 0.99 13.52 12.84
CA PRO A 250 0.01 14.36 12.18
C PRO A 250 -0.34 15.56 13.07
N VAL A 251 -0.54 16.72 12.44
CA VAL A 251 -0.90 17.94 13.18
C VAL A 251 -2.31 17.77 13.75
N HIS A 252 -2.40 17.58 15.06
CA HIS A 252 -3.66 17.42 15.77
C HIS A 252 -4.01 18.65 16.61
N ALA A 253 -5.30 18.84 16.85
CA ALA A 253 -5.74 19.81 17.84
C ALA A 253 -5.25 19.38 19.22
N ARG A 254 -4.61 20.31 19.93
CA ARG A 254 -4.24 20.16 21.33
C ARG A 254 -5.38 20.66 22.21
N PHE A 255 -5.79 19.83 23.17
CA PHE A 255 -6.83 20.16 24.13
C PHE A 255 -6.20 20.55 25.46
N ASN A 256 -6.65 21.65 26.06
CA ASN A 256 -6.23 22.12 27.38
C ASN A 256 -7.47 22.24 28.27
N THR A 257 -7.64 21.30 29.20
CA THR A 257 -8.83 21.24 30.09
C THR A 257 -8.43 20.61 31.42
N CYS A 258 -9.14 20.96 32.49
CA CYS A 258 -8.93 20.35 33.82
C CYS A 258 -7.45 20.32 34.27
N LEU A 259 -6.69 21.39 34.01
CA LEU A 259 -5.25 21.50 34.33
C LEU A 259 -4.35 20.48 33.60
N GLN A 260 -4.81 19.91 32.49
CA GLN A 260 -4.07 18.95 31.66
C GLN A 260 -4.06 19.35 30.18
N GLY A 261 -3.04 18.89 29.45
CA GLY A 261 -2.94 18.99 28.01
C GLY A 261 -2.89 17.60 27.37
N PHE A 262 -3.68 17.35 26.34
CA PHE A 262 -3.64 16.08 25.60
C PHE A 262 -3.91 16.26 24.10
N GLU A 263 -3.53 15.25 23.33
CA GLU A 263 -3.83 15.08 21.91
C GLU A 263 -4.62 13.79 21.71
N ARG A 264 -5.35 13.67 20.59
CA ARG A 264 -6.15 12.48 20.27
C ARG A 264 -5.51 11.72 19.13
N TYR A 265 -5.49 10.39 19.23
CA TYR A 265 -5.14 9.51 18.12
C TYR A 265 -6.35 9.29 17.21
N ALA A 266 -6.08 9.00 15.94
CA ALA A 266 -7.12 8.59 14.99
C ALA A 266 -7.65 7.18 15.33
N ALA A 267 -8.91 6.93 15.00
CA ALA A 267 -9.52 5.60 15.17
C ALA A 267 -9.09 4.61 14.08
N ASP A 268 -8.68 5.11 12.91
CA ASP A 268 -8.21 4.31 11.78
C ASP A 268 -7.16 5.08 10.95
N TRP A 269 -6.71 4.45 9.86
CA TRP A 269 -5.63 4.94 9.02
C TRP A 269 -6.01 6.08 8.07
N ARG A 270 -7.30 6.30 7.79
CA ARG A 270 -7.74 7.23 6.75
C ARG A 270 -7.35 8.67 7.07
N PRO A 271 -7.55 9.21 8.29
CA PRO A 271 -7.06 10.55 8.63
C PRO A 271 -5.53 10.66 8.57
N ARG A 272 -4.81 9.60 8.96
CA ARG A 272 -3.33 9.59 8.97
C ARG A 272 -2.75 9.66 7.56
N PHE A 273 -3.39 9.03 6.58
CA PHE A 273 -2.89 8.91 5.21
C PHE A 273 -3.78 9.60 4.17
N ALA A 274 -4.67 10.51 4.57
CA ALA A 274 -5.62 11.18 3.69
C ALA A 274 -4.92 11.87 2.50
N ASP A 275 -3.85 12.63 2.78
CA ASP A 275 -3.05 13.26 1.74
C ASP A 275 -2.32 12.25 0.86
N ALA A 276 -1.82 11.16 1.45
CA ALA A 276 -1.14 10.11 0.71
C ALA A 276 -2.08 9.42 -0.30
N TYR A 277 -3.32 9.11 0.10
CA TYR A 277 -4.35 8.58 -0.81
C TYR A 277 -4.73 9.60 -1.88
N ARG A 278 -4.93 10.88 -1.52
CA ARG A 278 -5.23 11.93 -2.50
C ARG A 278 -4.12 12.07 -3.55
N LEU A 279 -2.86 12.10 -3.12
CA LEU A 279 -1.69 12.17 -3.99
C LEU A 279 -1.51 10.91 -4.84
N GLN A 280 -1.78 9.72 -4.28
CA GLN A 280 -1.79 8.44 -5.01
C GLN A 280 -2.81 8.48 -6.16
N ASN A 281 -4.05 8.87 -5.89
CA ASN A 281 -5.11 8.94 -6.90
C ASN A 281 -4.82 10.03 -7.94
N LYS A 282 -4.24 11.17 -7.54
CA LYS A 282 -3.79 12.20 -8.48
C LYS A 282 -2.72 11.66 -9.42
N ALA A 283 -1.71 10.97 -8.90
CA ALA A 283 -0.66 10.35 -9.69
C ALA A 283 -1.22 9.29 -10.66
N PHE A 284 -2.27 8.57 -10.25
CA PHE A 284 -2.97 7.62 -11.14
C PHE A 284 -3.67 8.33 -12.31
N VAL A 285 -4.34 9.46 -12.08
CA VAL A 285 -4.93 10.28 -13.16
C VAL A 285 -3.85 10.82 -14.11
N GLU A 286 -2.71 11.25 -13.57
CA GLU A 286 -1.55 11.69 -14.37
C GLU A 286 -0.97 10.53 -15.21
N PHE A 287 -0.90 9.32 -14.65
CA PHE A 287 -0.47 8.12 -15.36
C PHE A 287 -1.39 7.81 -16.54
N ILE A 288 -2.71 7.83 -16.33
CA ILE A 288 -3.69 7.58 -17.39
C ILE A 288 -3.55 8.63 -18.51
N THR A 289 -3.41 9.89 -18.14
CA THR A 289 -3.38 11.01 -19.08
C THR A 289 -2.08 11.04 -19.89
N THR A 290 -0.94 10.75 -19.27
CA THR A 290 0.37 10.91 -19.89
C THR A 290 0.97 9.60 -20.43
N GLY A 291 0.43 8.46 -20.00
CA GLY A 291 1.01 7.13 -20.26
C GLY A 291 2.34 6.88 -19.54
N ARG A 292 2.82 7.82 -18.71
CA ARG A 292 4.07 7.68 -17.95
C ARG A 292 3.78 7.15 -16.56
N PHE A 293 4.44 6.05 -16.19
CA PHE A 293 4.29 5.46 -14.86
C PHE A 293 4.80 6.44 -13.79
N PRO A 294 4.06 6.68 -12.67
CA PRO A 294 4.48 7.68 -11.69
C PRO A 294 5.73 7.25 -10.93
N VAL A 295 6.66 8.18 -10.73
CA VAL A 295 8.00 7.91 -10.14
C VAL A 295 7.92 7.28 -8.75
N HIS A 296 6.97 7.69 -7.92
CA HIS A 296 6.80 7.19 -6.55
C HIS A 296 5.74 6.08 -6.44
N ALA A 297 5.05 5.73 -7.53
CA ALA A 297 4.03 4.69 -7.48
C ALA A 297 4.67 3.32 -7.23
N ALA A 298 3.95 2.47 -6.52
CA ALA A 298 4.24 1.04 -6.52
C ALA A 298 3.65 0.38 -7.77
N SER A 299 4.39 -0.57 -8.32
CA SER A 299 4.04 -1.37 -9.48
C SER A 299 3.61 -2.80 -9.09
N ALA A 300 3.23 -3.62 -10.08
CA ALA A 300 2.99 -5.04 -9.84
C ALA A 300 4.23 -5.77 -9.30
N TRP A 301 5.44 -5.35 -9.71
CA TRP A 301 6.70 -5.89 -9.18
C TRP A 301 6.85 -5.63 -7.69
N ASP A 302 6.52 -4.43 -7.22
CA ASP A 302 6.57 -4.09 -5.80
C ASP A 302 5.59 -4.94 -4.97
N GLY A 303 4.41 -5.22 -5.54
CA GLY A 303 3.44 -6.16 -4.96
C GLY A 303 3.97 -7.59 -4.84
N TYR A 304 4.66 -8.08 -5.87
CA TYR A 304 5.33 -9.38 -5.83
C TYR A 304 6.41 -9.42 -4.75
N CYS A 305 7.29 -8.41 -4.67
CA CYS A 305 8.31 -8.31 -3.63
C CYS A 305 7.69 -8.35 -2.22
N ALA A 306 6.64 -7.57 -1.97
CA ALA A 306 5.96 -7.57 -0.68
C ALA A 306 5.34 -8.94 -0.33
N ALA A 307 4.77 -9.65 -1.31
CA ALA A 307 4.21 -10.99 -1.12
C ALA A 307 5.30 -12.03 -0.77
N ILE A 308 6.46 -11.97 -1.45
CA ILE A 308 7.61 -12.84 -1.15
C ILE A 308 8.13 -12.60 0.28
N VAL A 309 8.25 -11.34 0.70
CA VAL A 309 8.68 -10.99 2.06
C VAL A 309 7.66 -11.46 3.11
N ALA A 310 6.36 -11.30 2.85
CA ALA A 310 5.31 -11.78 3.74
C ALA A 310 5.33 -13.31 3.89
N GLN A 311 5.51 -14.05 2.80
CA GLN A 311 5.63 -15.51 2.82
C GLN A 311 6.85 -15.96 3.65
N ALA A 312 8.01 -15.32 3.43
CA ALA A 312 9.21 -15.59 4.21
C ALA A 312 9.05 -15.23 5.69
N GLY A 313 8.33 -14.15 6.01
CA GLY A 313 8.00 -13.75 7.37
C GLY A 313 7.11 -14.75 8.09
N ILE A 314 6.09 -15.28 7.42
CA ILE A 314 5.23 -16.35 7.95
C ILE A 314 6.05 -17.62 8.19
N GLU A 315 6.93 -17.99 7.26
CA GLU A 315 7.85 -19.11 7.43
C GLU A 315 8.75 -18.92 8.66
N ALA A 316 9.36 -17.74 8.79
CA ALA A 316 10.24 -17.39 9.90
C ALA A 316 9.51 -17.42 11.25
N LEU A 317 8.25 -16.94 11.31
CA LEU A 317 7.42 -17.00 12.50
C LEU A 317 7.13 -18.45 12.91
N ASN A 318 6.72 -19.29 11.95
CA ASN A 318 6.36 -20.68 12.21
C ASN A 318 7.56 -21.53 12.63
N GLN A 319 8.70 -21.33 11.98
CA GLN A 319 9.91 -22.12 12.21
C GLN A 319 10.83 -21.54 13.29
N ARG A 320 10.56 -20.32 13.76
CA ARG A 320 11.34 -19.59 14.79
C ARG A 320 12.83 -19.50 14.44
N ARG A 321 13.13 -19.24 13.16
CA ARG A 321 14.49 -19.09 12.66
C ARG A 321 14.56 -17.99 11.62
N ARG A 322 15.78 -17.52 11.36
CA ARG A 322 16.08 -16.66 10.21
C ARG A 322 15.73 -17.39 8.91
N VAL A 323 15.04 -16.70 8.00
CA VAL A 323 14.72 -17.16 6.65
C VAL A 323 15.43 -16.26 5.65
N VAL A 324 16.16 -16.87 4.71
CA VAL A 324 16.82 -16.18 3.59
C VAL A 324 15.81 -15.97 2.49
N LEU A 325 15.71 -14.75 1.96
CA LEU A 325 14.86 -14.46 0.81
C LEU A 325 15.58 -14.85 -0.49
N PRO A 326 14.83 -15.26 -1.54
CA PRO A 326 15.41 -15.44 -2.87
C PRO A 326 15.99 -14.12 -3.38
N THR A 327 17.04 -14.20 -4.20
CA THR A 327 17.51 -13.02 -4.93
C THR A 327 16.45 -12.61 -5.95
N LEU A 328 15.94 -11.39 -5.79
CA LEU A 328 14.96 -10.81 -6.71
C LEU A 328 15.67 -9.93 -7.73
N GLU A 329 15.28 -10.08 -9.00
CA GLU A 329 15.70 -9.22 -10.10
C GLU A 329 14.47 -8.72 -10.85
N ALA A 330 14.30 -7.40 -10.92
CA ALA A 330 13.18 -6.81 -11.63
C ALA A 330 13.22 -7.18 -13.13
N PRO A 331 12.10 -7.62 -13.72
CA PRO A 331 12.00 -7.78 -15.16
C PRO A 331 12.26 -6.46 -15.90
N PRO A 332 12.74 -6.48 -17.16
CA PRO A 332 13.09 -5.26 -17.91
C PRO A 332 11.99 -4.18 -17.93
N LEU A 333 10.71 -4.58 -17.88
CA LEU A 333 9.58 -3.65 -17.85
C LEU A 333 9.56 -2.76 -16.59
N TYR A 334 10.07 -3.25 -15.45
CA TYR A 334 10.03 -2.58 -14.14
C TYR A 334 11.39 -2.06 -13.69
N ARG A 335 12.45 -2.25 -14.48
CA ARG A 335 13.73 -1.60 -14.20
C ARG A 335 13.55 -0.11 -14.39
N SER A 336 13.95 0.68 -13.40
CA SER A 336 14.04 2.13 -13.53
C SER A 336 14.79 2.44 -14.83
N ARG A 337 14.21 3.28 -15.69
CA ARG A 337 14.93 3.84 -16.84
C ARG A 337 15.94 4.86 -16.32
N GLU A 338 16.99 4.39 -15.66
CA GLU A 338 18.20 5.18 -15.49
C GLU A 338 18.76 5.45 -16.89
N GLY A 339 18.66 6.70 -17.36
CA GLY A 339 19.31 7.13 -18.61
C GLY A 339 18.47 7.87 -19.66
N ALA A 340 17.27 8.38 -19.34
CA ALA A 340 16.58 9.36 -20.20
C ALA A 340 16.76 10.80 -19.69
N THR A 341 17.97 11.14 -19.28
CA THR A 341 18.46 12.53 -19.29
C THR A 341 19.33 12.69 -20.53
N SER A 342 18.74 13.25 -21.58
CA SER A 342 19.46 13.92 -22.67
C SER A 342 18.79 15.25 -22.94
#